data_AF-A0A7S0D2E6-F1
#
_entry.id   AF-A0A7S0D2E6-F1
#
_cell.length_a   1.000
_cell.length_b   1.000
_cell.length_c   1.000
_cell.angle_alpha   90.00
_cell.angle_beta   90.00
_cell.angle_gamma   90.00
#
_symmetry.space_group_name_H-M   'P 1'
#
loop_
_entity.id
_entity.type
_entity.pdbx_description
1 polymer ?
#
loop_
_entity_poly.entity_id
_entity_poly.type
_entity_poly.pdbx_seq_one_letter_code
_entity_poly.pdbx_strand_id
1 'polypeptide(L)'
;MAKGKVRKHTAKEIKAKIDAHKNKGGGKKGLSARKPKCKLMCKVCMSESPSVTTLKDHYVNKHPKVPFRPSDYGIAEDEKKKPAVKPKPKEKKEVPKKYPPNHKIKAALIKLYTEKSPDKLGNVGKIMEKYDGKWAKLEEGLSKKFGAIDLNAL
;
A
#
# COMPACT_ATOMS: atom_id res chain seq x y z
N MET A 1 46.10 26.31 -2.38
CA MET A 1 44.64 26.08 -2.54
C MET A 1 44.34 25.75 -3.99
N ALA A 2 44.26 24.46 -4.36
CA ALA A 2 43.96 24.08 -5.74
C ALA A 2 42.45 24.14 -6.00
N LYS A 3 42.01 25.12 -6.77
CA LYS A 3 40.62 25.23 -7.25
C LYS A 3 40.36 24.04 -8.19
N GLY A 4 39.52 23.10 -7.74
CA GLY A 4 39.14 21.92 -8.51
C GLY A 4 38.58 22.29 -9.88
N LYS A 5 39.04 21.61 -10.93
CA LYS A 5 38.63 21.86 -12.31
C LYS A 5 37.16 21.47 -12.47
N VAL A 6 36.28 22.45 -12.67
CA VAL A 6 34.85 22.20 -12.90
C VAL A 6 34.70 21.49 -14.25
N ARG A 7 34.36 20.20 -14.22
CA ARG A 7 34.04 19.44 -15.43
C ARG A 7 32.67 19.88 -15.94
N LYS A 8 32.66 20.75 -16.94
CA LYS A 8 31.44 21.17 -17.63
C LYS A 8 30.86 19.95 -18.36
N HIS A 9 29.56 19.68 -18.18
CA HIS A 9 28.86 18.69 -18.98
C HIS A 9 28.88 19.11 -20.45
N THR A 10 29.19 18.18 -21.34
CA THR A 10 29.19 18.46 -22.78
C THR A 10 27.76 18.72 -23.27
N ALA A 11 27.62 19.50 -24.35
CA ALA A 11 26.31 19.80 -24.93
C ALA A 11 25.50 18.52 -25.28
N LYS A 12 26.20 17.43 -25.64
CA LYS A 12 25.60 16.12 -25.88
C LYS A 12 25.04 15.50 -24.59
N GLU A 13 25.78 15.56 -23.49
CA GLU A 13 25.30 15.08 -22.18
C GLU A 13 24.11 15.90 -21.66
N ILE A 14 24.10 17.21 -21.89
CA ILE A 14 22.97 18.08 -21.50
C ILE A 14 21.73 17.73 -22.32
N LYS A 15 21.85 17.58 -23.65
CA LYS A 15 20.74 17.18 -24.51
C LYS A 15 20.22 15.78 -24.19
N ALA A 16 21.11 14.83 -23.88
CA ALA A 16 20.72 13.49 -23.46
C ALA A 16 19.95 13.51 -22.13
N LYS A 17 20.38 14.33 -21.16
CA LYS A 17 19.65 14.52 -19.90
C LYS A 17 18.28 15.16 -20.13
N ILE A 18 18.20 16.17 -20.99
CA ILE A 18 16.93 16.83 -21.34
C ILE A 18 15.99 15.85 -22.05
N ASP A 19 16.47 15.07 -23.02
CA ASP A 19 15.65 14.08 -23.72
C ASP A 19 15.19 12.95 -22.79
N ALA A 20 16.06 12.49 -21.89
CA ALA A 20 15.73 11.48 -20.89
C ALA A 20 14.67 11.98 -19.89
N HIS A 21 14.72 13.27 -19.52
CA HIS A 21 13.73 13.89 -18.63
C HIS A 21 12.49 14.42 -19.37
N LYS A 22 12.49 14.41 -20.70
CA LYS A 22 11.32 14.80 -21.51
C LYS A 22 10.27 13.71 -21.41
N ASN A 23 9.14 14.00 -20.77
CA ASN A 23 8.02 13.08 -20.73
C ASN A 23 7.47 12.86 -22.15
N LYS A 24 7.81 11.73 -22.77
CA LYS A 24 7.40 11.34 -24.14
C LYS A 24 5.91 10.95 -24.23
N GLY A 25 5.16 11.02 -23.13
CA GLY A 25 3.74 10.67 -23.03
C GLY A 25 2.79 11.83 -23.36
N GLY A 26 2.68 12.19 -24.64
CA GLY A 26 1.60 13.05 -25.14
C GLY A 26 0.29 12.29 -25.39
N GLY A 27 -0.85 12.99 -25.40
CA GLY A 27 -2.16 12.43 -25.78
C GLY A 27 -2.91 11.65 -24.69
N LYS A 28 -3.95 10.89 -25.10
CA LYS A 28 -4.87 10.15 -24.22
C LYS A 28 -4.14 9.16 -23.29
N LYS A 29 -3.08 8.50 -23.77
CA LYS A 29 -2.26 7.57 -22.98
C LYS A 29 -1.46 8.27 -21.87
N GLY A 30 -1.08 9.53 -22.07
CA GLY A 30 -0.41 10.36 -21.07
C GLY A 30 -1.34 11.14 -20.14
N LEU A 31 -2.67 11.04 -20.29
CA LEU A 31 -3.62 11.75 -19.41
C LEU A 31 -3.61 11.18 -18.00
N SER A 32 -3.52 9.86 -17.85
CA SER A 32 -3.47 9.21 -16.52
C SER A 32 -2.23 9.58 -15.72
N ALA A 33 -1.11 9.90 -16.40
CA ALA A 33 0.12 10.37 -15.76
C ALA A 33 0.09 11.87 -15.42
N ARG A 34 -0.78 12.65 -16.07
CA ARG A 34 -0.96 14.10 -15.84
C ARG A 34 -2.07 14.43 -14.84
N LYS A 35 -2.96 13.48 -14.52
CA LYS A 35 -3.99 13.69 -13.50
C LYS A 35 -3.34 13.74 -12.11
N PRO A 36 -3.56 14.82 -11.32
CA PRO A 36 -3.06 14.87 -9.96
C PRO A 36 -3.71 13.74 -9.14
N LYS A 37 -2.86 12.90 -8.55
CA LYS A 37 -3.29 11.67 -7.85
C LYS A 37 -3.93 11.95 -6.48
N CYS A 38 -3.78 13.17 -5.96
CA CYS A 38 -4.31 13.57 -4.66
C CYS A 38 -4.93 14.97 -4.79
N LYS A 39 -6.21 15.10 -4.47
CA LYS A 39 -6.91 16.38 -4.32
C LYS A 39 -7.05 16.64 -2.83
N LEU A 40 -6.14 17.44 -2.26
CA LEU A 40 -6.25 17.87 -0.88
C LEU A 40 -6.99 19.20 -0.86
N MET A 41 -8.14 19.25 -0.19
CA MET A 41 -9.01 20.42 -0.22
C MET A 41 -8.80 21.27 1.03
N CYS A 42 -8.46 22.55 0.89
CA CYS A 42 -8.29 23.46 2.02
C CYS A 42 -9.62 23.66 2.76
N LYS A 43 -9.65 23.49 4.08
CA LYS A 43 -10.87 23.68 4.89
C LYS A 43 -11.29 25.14 5.08
N VAL A 44 -10.40 26.10 4.81
CA VAL A 44 -10.68 27.53 5.02
C VAL A 44 -11.26 28.19 3.76
N CYS A 45 -10.73 27.86 2.57
CA CYS A 45 -11.15 28.49 1.31
C CYS A 45 -11.55 27.50 0.21
N MET A 46 -11.58 26.20 0.49
CA MET A 46 -11.96 25.13 -0.45
C MET A 46 -11.05 24.99 -1.68
N SER A 47 -9.90 25.66 -1.74
CA SER A 47 -8.95 25.48 -2.84
C SER A 47 -8.36 24.07 -2.86
N GLU A 48 -8.35 23.44 -4.03
CA GLU A 48 -7.70 22.16 -4.24
C GLU A 48 -6.17 22.32 -4.37
N SER A 49 -5.44 21.50 -3.63
CA SER A 49 -3.98 21.46 -3.64
C SER A 49 -3.50 20.06 -4.05
N PRO A 50 -2.48 19.98 -4.92
CA PRO A 50 -1.98 18.71 -5.45
C PRO A 50 -1.15 17.92 -4.43
N SER A 51 -0.66 18.57 -3.36
CA SER A 51 0.21 17.92 -2.35
C SER A 51 0.15 18.62 -0.99
N VAL A 52 0.54 17.89 0.06
CA VAL A 52 0.60 18.40 1.43
C VAL A 52 1.55 19.59 1.54
N THR A 53 2.68 19.56 0.84
CA THR A 53 3.68 20.64 0.86
C THR A 53 3.09 21.91 0.27
N THR A 54 2.42 21.81 -0.88
CA THR A 54 1.71 22.94 -1.49
C THR A 54 0.56 23.43 -0.62
N LEU A 55 -0.11 22.53 0.12
CA LEU A 55 -1.16 22.91 1.08
C LEU A 55 -0.59 23.65 2.30
N LYS A 56 0.56 23.24 2.84
CA LYS A 56 1.25 23.97 3.92
C LYS A 56 1.60 25.39 3.48
N ASP A 57 2.18 25.53 2.29
CA ASP A 57 2.53 26.82 1.70
C ASP A 57 1.30 27.70 1.47
N HIS A 58 0.20 27.09 1.00
CA HIS A 58 -1.10 27.76 0.87
C HIS A 58 -1.59 28.33 2.21
N TYR A 59 -1.51 27.57 3.30
CA TYR A 59 -1.94 28.06 4.61
C TYR A 59 -1.08 29.23 5.11
N VAL A 60 0.25 29.15 4.96
CA VAL A 60 1.17 30.22 5.36
C VAL A 60 0.89 31.51 4.58
N ASN A 61 0.59 31.41 3.28
CA ASN A 61 0.43 32.57 2.39
C ASN A 61 -1.01 33.12 2.31
N LYS A 62 -2.03 32.27 2.44
CA LYS A 62 -3.45 32.66 2.29
C LYS A 62 -4.22 32.71 3.61
N HIS A 63 -3.77 31.99 4.63
CA HIS A 63 -4.44 31.90 5.93
C HIS A 63 -3.47 32.10 7.10
N PRO A 64 -2.75 33.24 7.17
CA PRO A 64 -1.76 33.50 8.23
C PRO A 64 -2.38 33.51 9.63
N LYS A 65 -3.71 33.68 9.76
CA LYS A 65 -4.44 33.63 11.02
C LYS A 65 -4.82 32.22 11.49
N VAL A 66 -4.80 31.21 10.61
CA VAL A 66 -5.21 29.84 10.95
C VAL A 66 -4.02 28.90 10.75
N PRO A 67 -3.47 28.28 11.80
CA PRO A 67 -2.33 27.38 11.66
C PRO A 67 -2.70 26.11 10.89
N PHE A 68 -1.80 25.63 10.06
CA PHE A 68 -1.95 24.34 9.38
C PHE A 68 -1.86 23.21 10.41
N ARG A 69 -2.92 22.43 10.53
CA ARG A 69 -2.98 21.24 11.39
C ARG A 69 -2.88 19.99 10.51
N PRO A 70 -1.77 19.24 10.54
CA PRO A 70 -1.59 18.07 9.66
C PRO A 70 -2.57 16.93 9.95
N SER A 71 -3.02 16.83 11.21
CA SER A 71 -4.03 15.87 11.65
C SER A 71 -5.35 15.99 10.89
N ASP A 72 -5.77 17.20 10.52
CA ASP A 72 -7.02 17.48 9.79
C ASP A 72 -7.10 16.81 8.41
N TYR A 73 -5.94 16.39 7.88
CA TYR A 73 -5.78 15.78 6.57
C TYR A 73 -5.25 14.35 6.66
N GLY A 74 -5.28 13.74 7.85
CA GLY A 74 -4.80 12.37 8.08
C GLY A 74 -3.28 12.21 7.88
N ILE A 75 -2.52 13.29 8.07
CA ILE A 75 -1.06 13.29 7.90
C ILE A 75 -0.45 13.21 9.30
N ALA A 76 0.21 12.10 9.60
CA ALA A 76 1.06 11.99 10.78
C ALA A 76 2.28 12.93 10.62
N GLU A 77 2.58 13.75 11.62
CA GLU A 77 3.74 14.63 11.61
C GLU A 77 5.02 13.79 11.80
N ASP A 78 5.88 13.82 10.79
CA ASP A 78 7.13 13.05 10.73
C ASP A 78 8.24 13.80 11.46
N GLU A 79 8.51 13.45 12.72
CA GLU A 79 9.82 13.67 13.32
C GLU A 79 10.71 12.42 13.09
N LYS A 80 11.72 12.60 12.22
CA LYS A 80 13.00 11.85 12.03
C LYS A 80 13.07 10.66 11.03
N LYS A 81 13.73 10.92 9.87
CA LYS A 81 14.54 10.04 8.95
C LYS A 81 15.10 8.75 9.63
N LYS A 82 15.18 7.51 9.08
CA LYS A 82 15.16 6.76 7.77
C LYS A 82 14.94 5.23 8.09
N PRO A 83 14.83 4.23 7.15
CA PRO A 83 14.56 4.21 5.71
C PRO A 83 13.35 3.32 5.27
N ALA A 84 12.86 3.55 4.05
CA ALA A 84 12.11 2.65 3.16
C ALA A 84 11.08 1.65 3.77
N VAL A 85 9.86 2.13 4.07
CA VAL A 85 8.71 1.25 4.30
C VAL A 85 7.84 1.19 3.05
N LYS A 86 7.83 0.01 2.40
CA LYS A 86 6.88 -0.38 1.35
C LYS A 86 5.43 -0.18 1.87
N PRO A 87 4.46 0.22 1.02
CA PRO A 87 3.14 0.64 1.46
C PRO A 87 2.44 -0.50 2.21
N LYS A 88 2.06 -0.25 3.47
CA LYS A 88 1.38 -1.23 4.30
C LYS A 88 -0.15 -1.21 4.11
N PRO A 89 -0.78 -2.35 4.37
CA PRO A 89 -2.10 -2.75 3.90
C PRO A 89 -3.20 -2.29 4.85
N LYS A 90 -4.43 -2.36 4.34
CA LYS A 90 -5.68 -2.04 5.05
C LYS A 90 -5.77 -2.79 6.38
N GLU A 91 -5.95 -1.97 7.41
CA GLU A 91 -6.38 -2.13 8.80
C GLU A 91 -6.73 -3.52 9.34
N LYS A 92 -6.14 -3.84 10.50
CA LYS A 92 -6.41 -5.01 11.35
C LYS A 92 -7.43 -4.69 12.44
N LYS A 93 -8.43 -5.57 12.60
CA LYS A 93 -9.03 -6.03 13.86
C LYS A 93 -9.29 -7.54 13.60
N GLU A 94 -8.92 -8.54 14.40
CA GLU A 94 -8.70 -8.70 15.85
C GLU A 94 -7.70 -9.86 16.15
N VAL A 95 -7.20 -9.86 17.40
CA VAL A 95 -6.43 -10.83 18.24
C VAL A 95 -5.93 -12.18 17.62
N PRO A 96 -4.65 -12.57 17.82
CA PRO A 96 -4.12 -13.84 17.31
C PRO A 96 -4.64 -15.05 18.12
N LYS A 97 -5.64 -15.76 17.59
CA LYS A 97 -5.82 -17.19 17.88
C LYS A 97 -4.59 -17.90 17.31
N LYS A 98 -3.76 -18.53 18.14
CA LYS A 98 -2.52 -19.22 17.69
C LYS A 98 -2.91 -20.39 16.80
N TYR A 99 -2.86 -20.21 15.48
CA TYR A 99 -3.08 -21.30 14.53
C TYR A 99 -1.88 -22.25 14.52
N PRO A 100 -2.10 -23.56 14.35
CA PRO A 100 -1.02 -24.52 14.32
C PRO A 100 -0.16 -24.34 13.05
N PRO A 101 1.07 -24.86 13.03
CA PRO A 101 1.95 -24.74 11.86
C PRO A 101 1.31 -25.29 10.59
N ASN A 102 1.67 -24.72 9.44
CA ASN A 102 1.09 -25.01 8.13
C ASN A 102 0.89 -26.51 7.84
N HIS A 103 1.85 -27.37 8.18
CA HIS A 103 1.70 -28.82 7.95
C HIS A 103 0.48 -29.44 8.68
N LYS A 104 0.11 -28.93 9.86
CA LYS A 104 -1.05 -29.41 10.62
C LYS A 104 -2.37 -28.92 10.04
N ILE A 105 -2.43 -27.67 9.60
CA ILE A 105 -3.62 -27.10 8.95
C ILE A 105 -3.93 -27.86 7.65
N LYS A 106 -2.88 -28.22 6.89
CA LYS A 106 -3.03 -29.05 5.70
C LYS A 106 -3.63 -30.42 6.03
N ALA A 107 -3.16 -31.06 7.10
CA ALA A 107 -3.70 -32.34 7.56
C ALA A 107 -5.17 -32.23 8.00
N ALA A 108 -5.51 -31.19 8.77
CA ALA A 108 -6.90 -30.90 9.19
C ALA A 108 -7.83 -30.67 7.99
N LEU A 109 -7.38 -29.91 6.98
CA LEU A 109 -8.12 -29.69 5.74
C LEU A 109 -8.33 -31.00 4.98
N ILE A 110 -7.31 -31.85 4.86
CA ILE A 110 -7.43 -33.14 4.18
C ILE A 110 -8.49 -34.00 4.85
N LYS A 111 -8.43 -34.17 6.19
CA LYS A 111 -9.43 -34.93 6.94
C LYS A 111 -10.85 -34.40 6.71
N LEU A 112 -11.01 -33.08 6.83
CA LEU A 112 -12.32 -32.44 6.66
C LEU A 112 -12.88 -32.62 5.23
N TYR A 113 -12.02 -32.48 4.22
CA TYR A 113 -12.43 -32.66 2.84
C TYR A 113 -12.68 -34.13 2.50
N THR A 114 -11.95 -35.08 3.08
CA THR A 114 -12.23 -36.51 2.92
C THR A 114 -13.62 -36.87 3.44
N GLU A 115 -14.05 -36.30 4.57
CA GLU A 115 -15.34 -36.62 5.19
C GLU A 115 -16.53 -35.86 4.60
N LYS A 116 -16.34 -34.58 4.22
CA LYS A 116 -17.45 -33.70 3.77
C LYS A 116 -17.44 -33.34 2.28
N SER A 117 -16.34 -33.51 1.54
CA SER A 117 -16.23 -33.12 0.12
C SER A 117 -14.96 -33.67 -0.56
N PRO A 118 -14.95 -34.92 -1.05
CA PRO A 118 -13.76 -35.55 -1.63
C PRO A 118 -13.22 -34.82 -2.87
N ASP A 119 -14.08 -34.17 -3.67
CA ASP A 119 -13.71 -33.37 -4.85
C ASP A 119 -12.74 -32.22 -4.56
N LYS A 120 -12.68 -31.72 -3.32
CA LYS A 120 -11.87 -30.55 -2.97
C LYS A 120 -10.46 -30.91 -2.49
N LEU A 121 -10.14 -32.20 -2.39
CA LEU A 121 -8.81 -32.69 -1.98
C LEU A 121 -7.69 -32.20 -2.91
N GLY A 122 -7.94 -32.16 -4.21
CA GLY A 122 -6.96 -31.66 -5.19
C GLY A 122 -6.66 -30.16 -5.07
N ASN A 123 -7.52 -29.39 -4.41
CA ASN A 123 -7.38 -27.94 -4.27
C ASN A 123 -6.72 -27.53 -2.94
N VAL A 124 -6.43 -28.47 -2.03
CA VAL A 124 -5.86 -28.16 -0.72
C VAL A 124 -4.53 -27.40 -0.84
N GLY A 125 -3.67 -27.75 -1.80
CA GLY A 125 -2.41 -27.02 -2.04
C GLY A 125 -2.64 -25.54 -2.43
N LYS A 126 -3.57 -25.28 -3.35
CA LYS A 126 -3.94 -23.92 -3.77
C LYS A 126 -4.59 -23.13 -2.64
N ILE A 127 -5.39 -23.79 -1.80
CA ILE A 127 -6.01 -23.18 -0.62
C ILE A 127 -4.93 -22.80 0.40
N MET A 128 -3.91 -23.66 0.58
CA MET A 128 -2.81 -23.44 1.49
C MET A 128 -2.01 -22.17 1.15
N GLU A 129 -1.63 -22.00 -0.13
CA GLU A 129 -0.88 -20.80 -0.57
C GLU A 129 -1.74 -19.53 -0.52
N LYS A 130 -3.02 -19.63 -0.87
CA LYS A 130 -3.91 -18.46 -0.92
C LYS A 130 -4.24 -17.90 0.47
N TYR A 131 -4.28 -18.77 1.47
CA TYR A 131 -4.67 -18.43 2.84
C TYR A 131 -3.51 -18.50 3.85
N ASP A 132 -2.26 -18.60 3.38
CA ASP A 132 -1.08 -18.49 4.22
C ASP A 132 -1.09 -17.17 5.02
N GLY A 133 -1.03 -17.26 6.35
CA GLY A 133 -1.15 -16.13 7.27
C GLY A 133 -2.56 -15.50 7.38
N LYS A 134 -3.58 -16.09 6.73
CA LYS A 134 -4.99 -15.66 6.75
C LYS A 134 -5.93 -16.80 7.13
N TRP A 135 -5.48 -17.67 8.04
CA TRP A 135 -6.19 -18.88 8.46
C TRP A 135 -7.58 -18.61 9.06
N ALA A 136 -7.73 -17.52 9.82
CA ALA A 136 -9.03 -17.10 10.35
C ALA A 136 -10.09 -16.86 9.26
N LYS A 137 -9.67 -16.33 8.10
CA LYS A 137 -10.58 -16.09 6.97
C LYS A 137 -10.95 -17.40 6.25
N LEU A 138 -10.04 -18.37 6.25
CA LEU A 138 -10.32 -19.70 5.71
C LEU A 138 -11.30 -20.46 6.62
N GLU A 139 -11.07 -20.42 7.93
CA GLU A 139 -11.94 -21.02 8.95
C GLU A 139 -13.37 -20.45 8.86
N GLU A 140 -13.53 -19.12 8.75
CA GLU A 140 -14.85 -18.50 8.55
C GLU A 140 -15.52 -18.99 7.24
N GLY A 141 -14.76 -19.08 6.15
CA GLY A 141 -15.28 -19.54 4.87
C GLY A 141 -15.66 -21.02 4.85
N LEU A 142 -14.94 -21.86 5.60
CA LEU A 142 -15.27 -23.26 5.83
C LEU A 142 -16.48 -23.39 6.74
N SER A 143 -16.54 -22.58 7.79
CA SER A 143 -17.63 -22.57 8.76
C SER A 143 -18.98 -22.29 8.09
N LYS A 144 -18.99 -21.31 7.16
CA LYS A 144 -20.17 -20.99 6.34
C LYS A 144 -20.64 -22.13 5.43
N LYS A 145 -19.74 -23.03 5.00
CA LYS A 145 -20.05 -24.11 4.05
C LYS A 145 -20.37 -25.44 4.71
N PHE A 146 -19.78 -25.69 5.87
CA PHE A 146 -19.76 -27.01 6.49
C PHE A 146 -20.19 -26.99 7.98
N GLY A 147 -20.62 -25.83 8.49
CA GLY A 147 -20.95 -25.60 9.91
C GLY A 147 -19.72 -25.25 10.75
N ALA A 148 -19.90 -25.02 12.05
CA ALA A 148 -18.81 -24.64 12.95
C ALA A 148 -17.61 -25.61 12.83
N ILE A 149 -16.49 -25.10 12.31
CA ILE A 149 -15.22 -25.82 12.14
C ILE A 149 -14.15 -25.06 12.89
N ASP A 150 -13.35 -25.80 13.65
CA ASP A 150 -12.15 -25.30 14.29
C ASP A 150 -10.94 -26.03 13.69
N LEU A 151 -10.09 -25.30 12.96
CA LEU A 151 -8.90 -25.89 12.30
C LEU A 151 -7.80 -26.27 13.29
N ASN A 152 -7.93 -25.90 14.57
CA ASN A 152 -6.99 -26.24 15.63
C ASN A 152 -7.43 -27.47 16.43
N ALA A 153 -8.70 -27.86 16.35
CA ALA A 153 -9.30 -29.03 17.02
C ALA A 153 -9.42 -30.29 16.14
N LEU A 154 -9.06 -30.21 14.85
CA LEU A 154 -9.11 -31.30 13.85
C LEU A 154 -7.74 -32.00 13.65
#